data_AF-A0A2E0TAP4-F1
#
_entry.id   AF-A0A2E0TAP4-F1
#
_cell.length_a   1.000
_cell.length_b   1.000
_cell.length_c   1.000
_cell.angle_alpha   90.00
_cell.angle_beta   90.00
_cell.angle_gamma   90.00
#
_symmetry.space_group_name_H-M   'P 1'
#
loop_
_entity.id
_entity.type
_entity.pdbx_description
1 polymer ?
#
loop_
_entity_poly.entity_id
_entity_poly.type
_entity_poly.pdbx_seq_one_letter_code
_entity_poly.pdbx_strand_id
1 'polypeptide(L)'
;MVVLTDEQLAALRDVRAVWPDADLLLIGAQALAAHIDMSHRHTEDLDLAVAVSLAEFPAELPHRPGWEQHPKRTHHFISPCGESVDIVPAGPDLRSSGTLEWPDGHTMSLVGFDLAFAHADAMRWDDVELLLPSAPTLALKMRAWLDRPVEREKDLRDLAQLFQQHVGEDDARRWEDEVPEDLDFEVVSAFLLGRDLAAICDALHRPHLTLFFERLRPAKLAAATTAWVSDPWVRAHRTLLALRRGLAF
;
A
#
# COMPACT_ATOMS: atom_id res chain seq x y z
N MET A 1 -4.20 -15.74 -0.59
CA MET A 1 -5.46 -15.11 -0.11
C MET A 1 -5.21 -14.63 1.30
N VAL A 2 -5.34 -13.33 1.56
CA VAL A 2 -5.21 -12.78 2.92
C VAL A 2 -6.23 -13.42 3.83
N VAL A 3 -5.75 -13.95 4.95
CA VAL A 3 -6.58 -14.46 6.03
C VAL A 3 -6.58 -13.39 7.12
N LEU A 4 -7.68 -12.67 7.23
CA LEU A 4 -7.93 -11.78 8.36
C LEU A 4 -8.27 -12.66 9.58
N THR A 5 -7.81 -12.24 10.77
CA THR A 5 -8.18 -12.94 12.01
C THR A 5 -9.65 -12.69 12.37
N ASP A 6 -10.22 -13.53 13.23
CA ASP A 6 -11.58 -13.33 13.73
C ASP A 6 -11.72 -11.97 14.44
N GLU A 7 -10.68 -11.55 15.16
CA GLU A 7 -10.58 -10.26 15.83
C GLU A 7 -10.57 -9.10 14.83
N GLN A 8 -9.81 -9.21 13.72
CA GLN A 8 -9.79 -8.20 12.66
C GLN A 8 -11.14 -8.12 11.95
N LEU A 9 -11.79 -9.24 11.68
CA LEU A 9 -13.15 -9.27 11.11
C LEU A 9 -14.17 -8.64 12.05
N ALA A 10 -14.08 -8.87 13.37
CA ALA A 10 -14.92 -8.20 14.35
C ALA A 10 -14.72 -6.68 14.34
N ALA A 11 -13.48 -6.20 14.30
CA ALA A 11 -13.18 -4.77 14.19
C ALA A 11 -13.72 -4.17 12.87
N LEU A 12 -13.58 -4.89 11.75
CA LEU A 12 -14.11 -4.47 10.45
C LEU A 12 -15.64 -4.36 10.43
N ARG A 13 -16.36 -5.27 11.09
CA ARG A 13 -17.82 -5.19 11.21
C ARG A 13 -18.25 -3.91 11.94
N ASP A 14 -17.53 -3.53 12.99
CA ASP A 14 -17.78 -2.27 13.70
C ASP A 14 -17.50 -1.05 12.82
N VAL A 15 -16.37 -1.04 12.10
CA VAL A 15 -16.03 0.03 11.14
C VAL A 15 -17.10 0.15 10.04
N ARG A 16 -17.52 -0.98 9.46
CA ARG A 16 -18.61 -1.04 8.47
C ARG A 16 -19.95 -0.56 9.04
N ALA A 17 -20.24 -0.85 10.31
CA ALA A 17 -21.48 -0.38 10.95
C ALA A 17 -21.51 1.15 11.15
N VAL A 18 -20.34 1.78 11.32
CA VAL A 18 -20.22 3.24 11.41
C VAL A 18 -20.35 3.90 10.03
N TRP A 19 -19.81 3.27 8.99
CA TRP A 19 -19.89 3.75 7.61
C TRP A 19 -20.49 2.69 6.68
N PRO A 20 -21.82 2.46 6.75
CA PRO A 20 -22.48 1.37 6.03
C PRO A 20 -22.32 1.48 4.51
N ASP A 21 -22.44 2.70 3.99
CA ASP A 21 -22.48 2.97 2.55
C ASP A 21 -21.13 3.44 1.98
N ALA A 22 -20.09 3.60 2.81
CA ALA A 22 -18.79 4.09 2.35
C ALA A 22 -17.94 2.94 1.80
N ASP A 23 -17.16 3.21 0.76
CA ASP A 23 -16.12 2.27 0.34
C ASP A 23 -15.04 2.16 1.43
N LEU A 24 -14.71 0.92 1.79
CA LEU A 24 -13.64 0.58 2.73
C LEU A 24 -12.50 -0.07 1.93
N LEU A 25 -11.33 0.54 1.94
CA LEU A 25 -10.15 0.10 1.22
C LEU A 25 -9.14 -0.48 2.20
N LEU A 26 -8.74 -1.74 2.00
CA LEU A 26 -7.62 -2.32 2.73
C LEU A 26 -6.31 -1.78 2.16
N ILE A 27 -5.45 -1.23 3.00
CA ILE A 27 -4.15 -0.68 2.60
C ILE A 27 -3.02 -1.31 3.44
N GLY A 28 -1.82 -0.74 3.36
CA GLY A 28 -0.72 -1.14 4.24
C GLY A 28 -0.13 -2.52 3.89
N ALA A 29 0.41 -3.20 4.90
CA ALA A 29 1.09 -4.49 4.70
C ALA A 29 0.10 -5.64 4.45
N GLN A 30 -1.11 -5.57 5.02
CA GLN A 30 -2.14 -6.58 4.79
C GLN A 30 -2.64 -6.58 3.34
N ALA A 31 -2.82 -5.40 2.73
CA ALA A 31 -3.15 -5.33 1.30
C ALA A 31 -2.08 -6.01 0.43
N LEU A 32 -0.78 -5.82 0.74
CA LEU A 32 0.31 -6.51 0.04
C LEU A 32 0.26 -8.03 0.23
N ALA A 33 0.02 -8.50 1.45
CA ALA A 33 -0.05 -9.92 1.77
C ALA A 33 -1.14 -10.67 0.97
N ALA A 34 -2.08 -9.95 0.35
CA ALA A 34 -3.09 -10.56 -0.51
C ALA A 34 -2.51 -11.05 -1.84
N HIS A 35 -1.45 -10.39 -2.29
CA HIS A 35 -0.86 -10.56 -3.61
C HIS A 35 0.51 -11.25 -3.57
N ILE A 36 1.26 -11.11 -2.47
CA ILE A 36 2.63 -11.62 -2.35
C ILE A 36 2.87 -12.33 -1.01
N ASP A 37 3.89 -13.17 -0.95
CA ASP A 37 4.36 -13.73 0.31
C ASP A 37 5.02 -12.65 1.17
N MET A 38 4.48 -12.48 2.38
CA MET A 38 4.90 -11.51 3.38
C MET A 38 5.46 -12.17 4.64
N SER A 39 5.82 -13.46 4.57
CA SER A 39 6.36 -14.26 5.69
C SER A 39 7.58 -13.66 6.39
N HIS A 40 8.28 -12.69 5.78
CA HIS A 40 9.41 -11.97 6.37
C HIS A 40 9.03 -11.05 7.54
N ARG A 41 7.73 -10.75 7.74
CA ARG A 41 7.26 -9.94 8.86
C ARG A 41 5.87 -10.36 9.32
N HIS A 42 5.61 -10.11 10.60
CA HIS A 42 4.25 -10.10 11.13
C HIS A 42 3.65 -8.70 10.95
N THR A 43 2.35 -8.62 10.66
CA THR A 43 1.60 -7.37 10.66
C THR A 43 0.37 -7.56 11.53
N GLU A 44 0.28 -6.78 12.60
CA GLU A 44 -0.84 -6.81 13.55
C GLU A 44 -1.81 -5.66 13.26
N ASP A 45 -1.31 -4.59 12.64
CA ASP A 45 -2.12 -3.42 12.31
C ASP A 45 -3.06 -3.72 11.14
N LEU A 46 -4.32 -3.35 11.30
CA LEU A 46 -5.33 -3.26 10.25
C LEU A 46 -5.36 -1.83 9.71
N ASP A 47 -4.72 -1.61 8.56
CA ASP A 47 -4.69 -0.30 7.90
C ASP A 47 -5.85 -0.17 6.89
N LEU A 48 -6.69 0.85 7.05
CA LEU A 48 -7.87 1.11 6.23
C LEU A 48 -7.89 2.55 5.71
N ALA A 49 -8.44 2.72 4.51
CA ALA A 49 -8.99 4.00 4.07
C ALA A 49 -10.50 3.92 3.92
N VAL A 50 -11.21 4.98 4.29
CA VAL A 50 -12.67 5.08 4.21
C VAL A 50 -13.02 6.24 3.30
N ALA A 51 -13.92 6.02 2.33
CA ALA A 51 -14.33 7.04 1.38
C ALA A 51 -15.29 8.10 1.97
N VAL A 52 -14.85 8.80 3.01
CA VAL A 52 -15.60 9.85 3.72
C VAL A 52 -14.79 11.13 3.82
N SER A 53 -15.48 12.27 3.96
CA SER A 53 -14.82 13.54 4.25
C SER A 53 -14.20 13.57 5.65
N LEU A 54 -13.29 14.52 5.89
CA LEU A 54 -12.74 14.71 7.24
C LEU A 54 -13.81 15.13 8.26
N ALA A 55 -14.87 15.82 7.83
CA ALA A 55 -15.96 16.23 8.72
C ALA A 55 -16.81 15.05 9.22
N GLU A 56 -16.85 13.95 8.46
CA GLU A 56 -17.54 12.71 8.83
C GLU A 56 -16.66 11.77 9.68
N PHE A 57 -15.38 12.12 9.87
CA PHE A 57 -14.43 11.32 10.62
C PHE A 57 -14.21 11.91 12.03
N PRO A 58 -14.10 11.07 13.10
CA PRO A 58 -14.16 9.60 13.13
C PRO A 58 -15.58 9.04 13.31
N ALA A 59 -16.62 9.84 13.08
CA ALA A 59 -18.02 9.53 13.39
C ALA A 59 -18.18 9.04 14.86
N GLU A 60 -18.99 8.02 15.09
CA GLU A 60 -19.27 7.47 16.43
C GLU A 60 -18.30 6.35 16.84
N LEU A 61 -17.28 6.03 16.02
CA LEU A 61 -16.36 4.92 16.30
C LEU A 61 -15.67 5.04 17.67
N PRO A 62 -15.12 6.21 18.10
CA PRO A 62 -14.52 6.35 19.42
C PRO A 62 -15.52 6.21 20.59
N HIS A 63 -16.82 6.34 20.32
CA HIS A 63 -17.87 6.24 21.34
C HIS A 63 -18.48 4.83 21.40
N ARG A 64 -18.10 3.93 20.48
CA ARG A 64 -18.54 2.53 20.53
C ARG A 64 -17.93 1.82 21.74
N PRO A 65 -18.67 0.92 22.41
CA PRO A 65 -18.15 0.22 23.58
C PRO A 65 -16.83 -0.51 23.29
N GLY A 66 -15.79 -0.20 24.07
CA GLY A 66 -14.48 -0.85 24.01
C GLY A 66 -13.54 -0.33 22.92
N TRP A 67 -13.98 0.61 22.08
CA TRP A 67 -13.09 1.30 21.14
C TRP A 67 -12.34 2.43 21.86
N GLU A 68 -11.05 2.56 21.59
CA GLU A 68 -10.21 3.63 22.12
C GLU A 68 -9.48 4.34 20.98
N GLN A 69 -9.61 5.66 20.88
CA GLN A 69 -8.81 6.45 19.94
C GLN A 69 -7.51 6.91 20.60
N HIS A 70 -6.41 6.82 19.87
CA HIS A 70 -5.10 7.22 20.39
C HIS A 70 -5.00 8.74 20.55
N PRO A 71 -4.56 9.24 21.71
CA PRO A 71 -4.63 10.68 22.05
C PRO A 71 -3.71 11.57 21.21
N LYS A 72 -2.73 10.99 20.51
CA LYS A 72 -1.73 11.71 19.69
C LYS A 72 -1.68 11.27 18.23
N ARG A 73 -2.54 10.33 17.84
CA ARG A 73 -2.55 9.75 16.49
C ARG A 73 -4.01 9.63 16.08
N THR A 74 -4.54 10.68 15.47
CA THR A 74 -5.97 10.81 15.17
C THR A 74 -6.53 9.68 14.31
N HIS A 75 -5.69 9.05 13.48
CA HIS A 75 -6.05 7.89 12.66
C HIS A 75 -5.97 6.55 13.39
N HIS A 76 -5.38 6.48 14.59
CA HIS A 76 -5.07 5.22 15.27
C HIS A 76 -6.11 4.88 16.33
N PHE A 77 -6.66 3.68 16.25
CA PHE A 77 -7.67 3.16 17.17
C PHE A 77 -7.25 1.79 17.69
N ILE A 78 -7.73 1.45 18.88
CA ILE A 78 -7.69 0.11 19.44
C ILE A 78 -9.12 -0.40 19.52
N SER A 79 -9.38 -1.57 18.94
CA SER A 79 -10.68 -2.21 18.97
C SER A 79 -10.94 -2.92 20.33
N PRO A 80 -12.18 -3.37 20.61
CA PRO A 80 -12.50 -4.07 21.85
C PRO A 80 -11.75 -5.40 22.04
N CYS A 81 -11.30 -6.02 20.95
CA CYS A 81 -10.47 -7.23 20.99
C CYS A 81 -8.96 -6.93 21.11
N GLY A 82 -8.57 -5.66 21.17
CA GLY A 82 -7.16 -5.24 21.28
C GLY A 82 -6.44 -5.09 19.94
N GLU A 83 -7.16 -5.16 18.81
CA GLU A 83 -6.56 -4.97 17.49
C GLU A 83 -6.24 -3.49 17.25
N SER A 84 -5.05 -3.26 16.70
CA SER A 84 -4.61 -1.96 16.23
C SER A 84 -5.24 -1.68 14.87
N VAL A 85 -6.02 -0.61 14.77
CA VAL A 85 -6.73 -0.22 13.54
C VAL A 85 -6.36 1.21 13.16
N ASP A 86 -5.65 1.36 12.05
CA ASP A 86 -5.30 2.66 11.47
C ASP A 86 -6.32 3.01 10.38
N ILE A 87 -7.07 4.11 10.55
CA ILE A 87 -8.15 4.52 9.64
C ILE A 87 -7.88 5.91 9.08
N VAL A 88 -7.82 6.02 7.75
CA VAL A 88 -7.59 7.27 7.03
C VAL A 88 -8.88 7.69 6.29
N PRO A 89 -9.47 8.87 6.57
CA PRO A 89 -10.54 9.40 5.74
C PRO A 89 -9.95 9.83 4.39
N ALA A 90 -10.53 9.32 3.32
CA ALA A 90 -10.07 9.50 1.96
C ALA A 90 -11.27 9.70 1.02
N GLY A 91 -12.19 10.58 1.37
CA GLY A 91 -13.32 10.97 0.52
C GLY A 91 -12.87 11.67 -0.78
N PRO A 92 -13.78 11.85 -1.76
CA PRO A 92 -13.45 12.36 -3.09
C PRO A 92 -12.66 13.67 -3.11
N ASP A 93 -13.03 14.64 -2.27
CA ASP A 93 -12.35 15.94 -2.18
C ASP A 93 -10.93 15.81 -1.62
N LEU A 94 -10.75 14.95 -0.61
CA LEU A 94 -9.45 14.66 0.01
C LEU A 94 -8.51 13.93 -0.97
N ARG A 95 -9.04 12.98 -1.76
CA ARG A 95 -8.26 12.29 -2.79
C ARG A 95 -7.87 13.24 -3.92
N SER A 96 -8.80 14.11 -4.33
CA SER A 96 -8.55 15.09 -5.39
C SER A 96 -7.51 16.15 -5.00
N SER A 97 -7.46 16.55 -3.72
CA SER A 97 -6.40 17.44 -3.21
C SER A 97 -5.06 16.74 -3.01
N GLY A 98 -5.07 15.41 -2.92
CA GLY A 98 -3.90 14.59 -2.61
C GLY A 98 -3.34 14.81 -1.20
N THR A 99 -4.07 15.50 -0.31
CA THR A 99 -3.58 15.92 1.01
C THR A 99 -4.70 15.93 2.06
N LEU A 100 -4.36 15.48 3.26
CA LEU A 100 -5.21 15.53 4.45
C LEU A 100 -4.53 16.35 5.55
N GLU A 101 -5.17 17.43 5.98
CA GLU A 101 -4.76 18.20 7.16
C GLU A 101 -5.59 17.77 8.37
N TRP A 102 -4.94 17.20 9.37
CA TRP A 102 -5.59 16.74 10.58
C TRP A 102 -5.90 17.89 11.55
N PRO A 103 -6.91 17.76 12.42
CA PRO A 103 -7.30 18.83 13.36
C PRO A 103 -6.21 19.24 14.36
N ASP A 104 -5.24 18.38 14.63
CA ASP A 104 -4.06 18.63 15.46
C ASP A 104 -2.89 19.27 14.68
N GLY A 105 -3.11 19.61 13.40
CA GLY A 105 -2.20 20.37 12.56
C GLY A 105 -1.16 19.55 11.79
N HIS A 106 -1.16 18.22 11.89
CA HIS A 106 -0.29 17.40 11.03
C HIS A 106 -0.90 17.18 9.65
N THR A 107 -0.05 17.12 8.62
CA THR A 107 -0.47 16.86 7.25
C THR A 107 -0.06 15.45 6.82
N MET A 108 -0.94 14.76 6.12
CA MET A 108 -0.72 13.45 5.52
C MET A 108 -0.92 13.54 4.00
N SER A 109 -0.03 12.92 3.23
CA SER A 109 -0.21 12.78 1.79
C SER A 109 -1.28 11.73 1.49
N LEU A 110 -2.21 12.06 0.60
CA LEU A 110 -3.19 11.14 0.01
C LEU A 110 -2.92 10.83 -1.47
N VAL A 111 -1.76 11.22 -2.00
CA VAL A 111 -1.33 10.86 -3.35
C VAL A 111 -1.37 9.33 -3.54
N GLY A 112 -2.08 8.88 -4.57
CA GLY A 112 -2.25 7.46 -4.91
C GLY A 112 -3.47 6.80 -4.28
N PHE A 113 -4.19 7.47 -3.35
CA PHE A 113 -5.45 6.92 -2.83
C PHE A 113 -6.54 6.92 -3.89
N ASP A 114 -6.59 7.92 -4.76
CA ASP A 114 -7.46 7.94 -5.94
C ASP A 114 -7.24 6.70 -6.83
N LEU A 115 -5.98 6.36 -7.12
CA LEU A 115 -5.65 5.14 -7.86
C LEU A 115 -6.07 3.88 -7.10
N ALA A 116 -5.84 3.85 -5.79
CA ALA A 116 -6.14 2.69 -4.98
C ALA A 116 -7.65 2.43 -4.87
N PHE A 117 -8.48 3.46 -4.80
CA PHE A 117 -9.94 3.30 -4.88
C PHE A 117 -10.40 2.96 -6.31
N ALA A 118 -9.82 3.56 -7.35
CA ALA A 118 -10.25 3.35 -8.73
C ALA A 118 -9.83 1.99 -9.32
N HIS A 119 -8.75 1.40 -8.82
CA HIS A 119 -8.15 0.16 -9.33
C HIS A 119 -8.01 -0.91 -8.23
N ALA A 120 -9.03 -1.02 -7.38
CA ALA A 120 -9.16 -2.10 -6.41
C ALA A 120 -10.25 -3.08 -6.81
N ASP A 121 -10.03 -4.36 -6.46
CA ASP A 121 -11.03 -5.40 -6.60
C ASP A 121 -11.90 -5.46 -5.35
N ALA A 122 -13.21 -5.59 -5.52
CA ALA A 122 -14.13 -5.85 -4.41
C ALA A 122 -13.94 -7.29 -3.93
N MET A 123 -13.58 -7.44 -2.66
CA MET A 123 -13.27 -8.71 -2.03
C MET A 123 -14.14 -8.88 -0.78
N ARG A 124 -14.72 -10.07 -0.64
CA ARG A 124 -15.63 -10.40 0.46
C ARG A 124 -14.94 -11.31 1.46
N TRP A 125 -14.84 -10.86 2.71
CA TRP A 125 -14.43 -11.67 3.85
C TRP A 125 -15.64 -11.89 4.75
N ASP A 126 -16.18 -13.11 4.74
CA ASP A 126 -17.45 -13.46 5.37
C ASP A 126 -18.59 -12.53 4.97
N ASP A 127 -19.03 -11.65 5.87
CA ASP A 127 -20.12 -10.70 5.72
C ASP A 127 -19.64 -9.26 5.45
N VAL A 128 -18.33 -9.03 5.38
CA VAL A 128 -17.74 -7.71 5.11
C VAL A 128 -17.15 -7.66 3.70
N GLU A 129 -17.48 -6.62 2.96
CA GLU A 129 -16.85 -6.30 1.67
C GLU A 129 -15.82 -5.17 1.85
N LEU A 130 -14.62 -5.36 1.29
CA LEU A 130 -13.57 -4.37 1.21
C LEU A 130 -13.04 -4.28 -0.22
N LEU A 131 -12.57 -3.10 -0.59
CA LEU A 131 -11.76 -2.87 -1.77
C LEU A 131 -10.31 -3.27 -1.47
N LEU A 132 -9.71 -4.04 -2.38
CA LEU A 132 -8.34 -4.50 -2.29
C LEU A 132 -7.53 -4.02 -3.51
N PRO A 133 -6.62 -3.05 -3.33
CA PRO A 133 -5.75 -2.58 -4.42
C PRO A 133 -4.59 -3.54 -4.66
N SER A 134 -4.17 -3.68 -5.92
CA SER A 134 -2.95 -4.40 -6.31
C SER A 134 -1.81 -3.41 -6.60
N ALA A 135 -1.52 -3.12 -7.87
CA ALA A 135 -0.48 -2.17 -8.30
C ALA A 135 -0.52 -0.80 -7.59
N PRO A 136 -1.68 -0.18 -7.28
CA PRO A 136 -1.72 1.08 -6.53
C PRO A 136 -1.06 1.01 -5.14
N THR A 137 -1.02 -0.16 -4.51
CA THR A 137 -0.39 -0.36 -3.19
C THR A 137 1.10 0.00 -3.22
N LEU A 138 1.76 -0.16 -4.38
CA LEU A 138 3.11 0.31 -4.62
C LEU A 138 3.23 1.83 -4.42
N ALA A 139 2.36 2.61 -5.07
CA ALA A 139 2.40 4.08 -4.98
C ALA A 139 2.19 4.56 -3.54
N LEU A 140 1.24 3.94 -2.82
CA LEU A 140 0.99 4.24 -1.40
C LEU A 140 2.23 3.98 -0.53
N LYS A 141 2.89 2.83 -0.71
CA LYS A 141 4.12 2.48 0.03
C LYS A 141 5.31 3.38 -0.33
N MET A 142 5.50 3.70 -1.61
CA MET A 142 6.53 4.65 -2.06
C MET A 142 6.34 6.02 -1.42
N ARG A 143 5.10 6.53 -1.40
CA ARG A 143 4.76 7.82 -0.78
C ARG A 143 4.97 7.80 0.73
N ALA A 144 4.49 6.76 1.42
CA ALA A 144 4.68 6.61 2.86
C ALA A 144 6.16 6.56 3.26
N TRP A 145 6.99 5.87 2.45
CA TRP A 145 8.44 5.87 2.64
C TRP A 145 9.07 7.24 2.39
N LEU A 146 8.67 7.95 1.34
CA LEU A 146 9.17 9.29 1.02
C LEU A 146 8.91 10.31 2.13
N ASP A 147 7.79 10.18 2.84
CA ASP A 147 7.45 11.03 3.99
C ASP A 147 8.40 10.81 5.18
N ARG A 148 8.73 9.54 5.47
CA ARG A 148 9.50 9.15 6.66
C ARG A 148 10.55 8.06 6.35
N PRO A 149 11.57 8.35 5.52
CA PRO A 149 12.46 7.31 4.97
C PRO A 149 13.37 6.63 6.00
N VAL A 150 13.55 7.25 7.18
CA VAL A 150 14.29 6.67 8.31
C VAL A 150 13.42 5.71 9.11
N GLU A 151 12.16 6.08 9.37
CA GLU A 151 11.24 5.30 10.22
C GLU A 151 10.55 4.16 9.43
N ARG A 152 10.49 4.28 8.10
CA ARG A 152 9.77 3.36 7.21
C ARG A 152 10.69 2.40 6.46
N GLU A 153 11.83 1.99 7.03
CA GLU A 153 12.70 0.99 6.40
C GLU A 153 11.98 -0.36 6.13
N LYS A 154 10.99 -0.71 6.97
CA LYS A 154 10.11 -1.87 6.74
C LYS A 154 9.36 -1.79 5.41
N ASP A 155 8.96 -0.59 4.98
CA ASP A 155 8.28 -0.41 3.69
C ASP A 155 9.23 -0.70 2.53
N LEU A 156 10.55 -0.44 2.65
CA LEU A 156 11.52 -0.84 1.61
C LEU A 156 11.66 -2.35 1.48
N ARG A 157 11.55 -3.10 2.59
CA ARG A 157 11.55 -4.56 2.56
C ARG A 157 10.29 -5.09 1.86
N ASP A 158 9.13 -4.54 2.21
CA ASP A 158 7.86 -4.88 1.58
C ASP A 158 7.89 -4.57 0.06
N LEU A 159 8.45 -3.43 -0.32
CA LEU A 159 8.66 -3.05 -1.73
C LEU A 159 9.60 -4.01 -2.45
N ALA A 160 10.72 -4.42 -1.83
CA ALA A 160 11.65 -5.37 -2.42
C ALA A 160 10.99 -6.72 -2.73
N GLN A 161 10.10 -7.19 -1.85
CA GLN A 161 9.31 -8.41 -2.08
C GLN A 161 8.31 -8.22 -3.21
N LEU A 162 7.58 -7.11 -3.22
CA LEU A 162 6.63 -6.80 -4.28
C LEU A 162 7.32 -6.76 -5.66
N PHE A 163 8.50 -6.15 -5.75
CA PHE A 163 9.27 -6.11 -7.00
C PHE A 163 9.67 -7.49 -7.52
N GLN A 164 9.79 -8.48 -6.65
CA GLN A 164 10.14 -9.84 -7.02
C GLN A 164 8.90 -10.67 -7.36
N GLN A 165 7.81 -10.45 -6.64
CA GLN A 165 6.66 -11.36 -6.58
C GLN A 165 5.40 -10.85 -7.29
N HIS A 166 5.38 -9.61 -7.82
CA HIS A 166 4.23 -9.04 -8.51
C HIS A 166 3.64 -9.96 -9.60
N VAL A 167 4.50 -10.61 -10.37
CA VAL A 167 4.11 -11.75 -11.22
C VAL A 167 4.89 -13.01 -10.85
N GLY A 168 4.20 -14.14 -10.80
CA GLY A 168 4.78 -15.45 -10.49
C GLY A 168 5.72 -15.96 -11.58
N GLU A 169 6.57 -16.94 -11.29
CA GLU A 169 7.56 -17.47 -12.25
C GLU A 169 6.91 -18.07 -13.51
N ASP A 170 5.73 -18.67 -13.36
CA ASP A 170 4.95 -19.28 -14.44
C ASP A 170 3.97 -18.29 -15.13
N ASP A 171 4.01 -17.01 -14.77
CA ASP A 171 3.14 -16.01 -15.37
C ASP A 171 3.51 -15.80 -16.85
N ALA A 172 2.53 -16.01 -17.75
CA ALA A 172 2.71 -15.90 -19.19
C ALA A 172 3.22 -14.52 -19.63
N ARG A 173 2.90 -13.45 -18.88
CA ARG A 173 3.33 -12.09 -19.17
C ARG A 173 4.84 -11.92 -19.19
N ARG A 174 5.59 -12.81 -18.53
CA ARG A 174 7.06 -12.80 -18.52
C ARG A 174 7.68 -13.11 -19.87
N TRP A 175 6.92 -13.74 -20.76
CA TRP A 175 7.36 -14.23 -22.06
C TRP A 175 6.66 -13.53 -23.23
N GLU A 176 5.91 -12.46 -22.94
CA GLU A 176 5.29 -11.62 -23.97
C GLU A 176 6.35 -10.77 -24.69
N ASP A 177 6.12 -10.49 -25.99
CA ASP A 177 7.07 -9.75 -26.84
C ASP A 177 7.36 -8.33 -26.33
N GLU A 178 6.49 -7.75 -25.49
CA GLU A 178 6.72 -6.43 -24.91
C GLU A 178 7.71 -6.45 -23.72
N VAL A 179 8.09 -7.63 -23.22
CA VAL A 179 9.18 -7.78 -22.24
C VAL A 179 10.51 -7.70 -22.99
N PRO A 180 11.38 -6.73 -22.65
CA PRO A 180 12.66 -6.61 -23.34
C PRO A 180 13.57 -7.83 -23.13
N GLU A 181 14.13 -8.35 -24.21
CA GLU A 181 15.03 -9.52 -24.22
C GLU A 181 16.30 -9.32 -23.36
N ASP A 182 16.70 -8.08 -23.10
CA ASP A 182 17.87 -7.73 -22.29
C ASP A 182 17.60 -7.74 -20.77
N LEU A 183 16.35 -7.94 -20.35
CA LEU A 183 16.01 -8.10 -18.94
C LEU A 183 16.22 -9.54 -18.48
N ASP A 184 16.97 -9.70 -17.40
CA ASP A 184 17.05 -10.97 -16.69
C ASP A 184 15.67 -11.34 -16.12
N PHE A 185 15.38 -12.64 -16.16
CA PHE A 185 14.13 -13.21 -15.67
C PHE A 185 13.72 -12.67 -14.30
N GLU A 186 14.68 -12.48 -13.42
CA GLU A 186 14.41 -12.13 -12.04
C GLU A 186 14.08 -10.64 -11.80
N VAL A 187 14.22 -9.78 -12.83
CA VAL A 187 13.81 -8.37 -12.78
C VAL A 187 12.58 -8.07 -13.66
N VAL A 188 12.12 -9.04 -14.46
CA VAL A 188 10.91 -8.92 -15.28
C VAL A 188 9.67 -8.58 -14.43
N SER A 189 9.57 -9.14 -13.23
CA SER A 189 8.46 -8.84 -12.30
C SER A 189 8.36 -7.36 -11.96
N ALA A 190 9.50 -6.73 -11.66
CA ALA A 190 9.58 -5.31 -11.39
C ALA A 190 9.25 -4.46 -12.63
N PHE A 191 9.70 -4.89 -13.81
CA PHE A 191 9.35 -4.22 -15.07
C PHE A 191 7.84 -4.23 -15.33
N LEU A 192 7.19 -5.39 -15.20
CA LEU A 192 5.75 -5.52 -15.42
C LEU A 192 4.94 -4.75 -14.37
N LEU A 193 5.38 -4.74 -13.11
CA LEU A 193 4.79 -3.88 -12.08
C LEU A 193 4.89 -2.39 -12.46
N GLY A 194 6.03 -1.98 -13.03
CA GLY A 194 6.22 -0.62 -13.53
C GLY A 194 5.25 -0.29 -14.67
N ARG A 195 5.02 -1.23 -15.59
CA ARG A 195 4.04 -1.05 -16.68
C ARG A 195 2.61 -0.94 -16.14
N ASP A 196 2.24 -1.81 -15.21
CA ASP A 196 0.91 -1.82 -14.61
C ASP A 196 0.65 -0.50 -13.87
N LEU A 197 1.64 0.00 -13.14
CA LEU A 197 1.54 1.30 -12.48
C LEU A 197 1.51 2.47 -13.47
N ALA A 198 2.30 2.43 -14.55
CA ALA A 198 2.26 3.47 -15.59
C ALA A 198 0.94 3.55 -16.35
N ALA A 199 0.22 2.43 -16.48
CA ALA A 199 -1.08 2.38 -17.13
C ALA A 199 -2.17 3.15 -16.35
N ILE A 200 -1.99 3.28 -15.03
CA ILE A 200 -2.97 3.94 -14.14
C ILE A 200 -2.50 5.32 -13.66
N CYS A 201 -1.19 5.60 -13.67
CA CYS A 201 -0.65 6.87 -13.20
C CYS A 201 -0.72 8.00 -14.24
N ASP A 202 -1.23 9.16 -13.81
CA ASP A 202 -1.28 10.41 -14.58
C ASP A 202 -0.23 11.46 -14.11
N ALA A 203 -0.43 12.72 -14.50
CA ALA A 203 0.45 13.84 -14.16
C ALA A 203 0.53 14.17 -12.65
N LEU A 204 -0.50 13.86 -11.86
CA LEU A 204 -0.50 14.05 -10.40
C LEU A 204 0.49 13.08 -9.73
N HIS A 205 0.59 11.86 -10.24
CA HIS A 205 1.34 10.77 -9.62
C HIS A 205 2.83 10.77 -9.98
N ARG A 206 3.14 11.06 -11.24
CA ARG A 206 4.49 10.93 -11.82
C ARG A 206 5.58 11.66 -11.02
N PRO A 207 5.39 12.90 -10.53
CA PRO A 207 6.40 13.59 -9.73
C PRO A 207 6.80 12.83 -8.46
N HIS A 208 5.86 12.14 -7.80
CA HIS A 208 6.12 11.38 -6.58
C HIS A 208 6.89 10.08 -6.89
N LEU A 209 6.61 9.44 -8.02
CA LEU A 209 7.37 8.29 -8.49
C LEU A 209 8.80 8.69 -8.88
N THR A 210 8.97 9.81 -9.59
CA THR A 210 10.31 10.35 -9.91
C THR A 210 11.10 10.66 -8.64
N LEU A 211 10.50 11.36 -7.68
CA LEU A 211 11.13 11.68 -6.40
C LEU A 211 11.54 10.42 -5.62
N PHE A 212 10.75 9.35 -5.69
CA PHE A 212 11.11 8.06 -5.10
C PHE A 212 12.43 7.53 -5.67
N PHE A 213 12.60 7.51 -6.99
CA PHE A 213 13.85 7.05 -7.63
C PHE A 213 15.03 7.98 -7.38
N GLU A 214 14.81 9.29 -7.25
CA GLU A 214 15.87 10.24 -6.91
C GLU A 214 16.40 10.02 -5.49
N ARG A 215 15.51 9.68 -4.55
CA ARG A 215 15.86 9.48 -3.14
C ARG A 215 16.31 8.06 -2.82
N LEU A 216 15.73 7.05 -3.45
CA LEU A 216 16.05 5.66 -3.16
C LEU A 216 17.36 5.26 -3.83
N ARG A 217 18.39 5.03 -3.01
CA ARG A 217 19.66 4.48 -3.48
C ARG A 217 19.59 2.94 -3.53
N PRO A 218 20.14 2.28 -4.56
CA PRO A 218 20.18 0.82 -4.63
C PRO A 218 20.76 0.16 -3.37
N ALA A 219 21.80 0.76 -2.78
CA ALA A 219 22.39 0.26 -1.54
C ALA A 219 21.41 0.24 -0.35
N LYS A 220 20.49 1.21 -0.25
CA LYS A 220 19.47 1.27 0.80
C LYS A 220 18.42 0.17 0.59
N LEU A 221 17.99 -0.06 -0.64
CA LEU A 221 17.06 -1.15 -0.97
C LEU A 221 17.70 -2.53 -0.74
N ALA A 222 18.95 -2.70 -1.18
CA ALA A 222 19.74 -3.91 -0.96
C ALA A 222 19.89 -4.25 0.53
N ALA A 223 20.13 -3.24 1.38
CA ALA A 223 20.24 -3.42 2.83
C ALA A 223 18.89 -3.71 3.51
N ALA A 224 17.77 -3.34 2.90
CA ALA A 224 16.44 -3.50 3.50
C ALA A 224 15.91 -4.95 3.41
N THR A 225 16.43 -5.76 2.48
CA THR A 225 15.94 -7.11 2.21
C THR A 225 17.03 -8.17 2.34
N THR A 226 16.65 -9.34 2.86
CA THR A 226 17.48 -10.55 2.86
C THR A 226 17.08 -11.52 1.74
N ALA A 227 16.05 -11.18 0.95
CA ALA A 227 15.55 -12.02 -0.14
C ALA A 227 16.56 -12.15 -1.30
N TRP A 228 17.47 -11.18 -1.45
CA TRP A 228 18.46 -11.15 -2.52
C TRP A 228 19.79 -11.69 -2.01
N VAL A 229 19.98 -13.00 -2.12
CA VAL A 229 21.11 -13.72 -1.50
C VAL A 229 22.42 -13.53 -2.28
N SER A 230 22.37 -13.38 -3.60
CA SER A 230 23.54 -13.20 -4.46
C SER A 230 23.61 -11.77 -4.99
N ASP A 231 24.74 -11.10 -4.71
CA ASP A 231 25.00 -9.69 -5.06
C ASP A 231 23.79 -8.76 -4.86
N PRO A 232 23.39 -8.51 -3.59
CA PRO A 232 22.19 -7.75 -3.27
C PRO A 232 22.20 -6.35 -3.88
N TRP A 233 23.38 -5.75 -4.06
CA TRP A 233 23.52 -4.43 -4.66
C TRP A 233 23.23 -4.45 -6.15
N VAL A 234 23.83 -5.37 -6.91
CA VAL A 234 23.56 -5.51 -8.35
C VAL A 234 22.09 -5.83 -8.55
N ARG A 235 21.53 -6.73 -7.74
CA ARG A 235 20.12 -7.07 -7.81
C ARG A 235 19.22 -5.85 -7.57
N ALA A 236 19.45 -5.10 -6.49
CA ALA A 236 18.70 -3.88 -6.21
C ALA A 236 18.77 -2.86 -7.34
N HIS A 237 19.97 -2.65 -7.89
CA HIS A 237 20.18 -1.69 -8.97
C HIS A 237 19.40 -2.09 -10.23
N ARG A 238 19.50 -3.35 -10.66
CA ARG A 238 18.81 -3.85 -11.85
C ARG A 238 17.30 -3.87 -11.68
N THR A 239 16.81 -4.25 -10.50
CA THR A 239 15.38 -4.19 -10.15
C THR A 239 14.84 -2.77 -10.30
N LEU A 240 15.54 -1.77 -9.75
CA LEU A 240 15.11 -0.36 -9.86
C LEU A 240 15.16 0.16 -11.30
N LEU A 241 16.16 -0.26 -12.10
CA LEU A 241 16.23 0.08 -13.52
C LEU A 241 15.08 -0.55 -14.31
N ALA A 242 14.77 -1.82 -14.07
CA ALA A 242 13.67 -2.53 -14.71
C ALA A 242 12.31 -1.89 -14.38
N LEU A 243 12.06 -1.61 -13.10
CA LEU A 243 10.86 -0.90 -12.65
C LEU A 243 10.72 0.47 -13.33
N ARG A 244 11.80 1.25 -13.36
CA ARG A 244 11.83 2.57 -14.00
C ARG A 244 11.57 2.48 -15.51
N ARG A 245 12.13 1.47 -16.19
CA ARG A 245 11.89 1.22 -17.60
C ARG A 245 10.43 0.88 -17.88
N GLY A 246 9.80 0.06 -17.03
CA GLY A 246 8.37 -0.26 -17.11
C GLY A 246 7.48 0.98 -16.94
N LEU A 247 7.91 1.92 -16.09
CA LEU A 247 7.22 3.19 -15.88
C LEU A 247 7.35 4.18 -17.06
N ALA A 248 8.18 3.87 -18.06
CA ALA A 248 8.56 4.73 -19.18
C ALA A 248 9.19 6.07 -18.74
N PHE A 249 10.07 6.02 -17.74
CA PHE A 249 10.90 7.14 -17.23
C PHE A 249 12.35 7.11 -17.72
#